data_AF-A0A1B9BY28-F1
#
_entry.id   AF-A0A1B9BY28-F1
#
_cell.length_a   1.000
_cell.length_b   1.000
_cell.length_c   1.000
_cell.angle_alpha   90.00
_cell.angle_beta   90.00
_cell.angle_gamma   90.00
#
_symmetry.space_group_name_H-M   'P 1'
#
loop_
_entity.id
_entity.type
_entity.pdbx_description
1 polymer ?
#
loop_
_entity_poly.entity_id
_entity_poly.type
_entity_poly.pdbx_seq_one_letter_code
_entity_poly.pdbx_strand_id
1 'polypeptide(L)'
;MASIGPRYDRDKNLIGWQARVIRKGYPTRSKTFRGKKEAEQWARSIESEMDKGVWRDHSRAETTTVADMLARYEREVLPDKKGRQGTESLIKILTESELGRMPLAALSPEAVATYRDLRLKTISKKTGKAVSPQTVRHALSLLSRVVNLAMKEWGIPLAHGNPCVQIKMPAQAKSRDRRLIDDEEEKLLAACAEARNAWLRPVVIFAIETAMRAGEILEKWELNKKTGSQEKKSIGLQWSEVDLKKRTAHLPETKNGDARTVPLSSRAAATLEALPRNLDGRVFGTTYEGIHQAFVRACRRAAIKDLRFHDLRHEATSRLFEKGFNPMEVSAITGHKTLQMLKRYTHLRAEDLAKRMG
;
A
#
# COMPACT_ATOMS: atom_id res chain seq x y z
N MET A 1 -5.66 -26.87 40.71
CA MET A 1 -5.36 -26.31 42.05
C MET A 1 -4.00 -25.65 41.96
N ALA A 2 -3.90 -24.39 42.39
CA ALA A 2 -2.64 -23.68 42.42
C ALA A 2 -1.77 -24.15 43.59
N SER A 3 -0.48 -24.36 43.35
CA SER A 3 0.52 -24.57 44.38
C SER A 3 1.48 -23.38 44.44
N ILE A 4 1.91 -23.01 45.65
CA ILE A 4 2.80 -21.87 45.87
C ILE A 4 3.94 -22.35 46.76
N GLY A 5 5.17 -22.25 46.26
CA GLY A 5 6.36 -22.71 46.96
C GLY A 5 7.45 -21.64 46.98
N PRO A 6 8.27 -21.58 48.06
CA PRO A 6 9.47 -20.75 48.05
C PRO A 6 10.47 -21.27 47.01
N ARG A 7 11.17 -20.35 46.35
CA ARG A 7 12.23 -20.65 45.40
C ARG A 7 13.55 -20.14 45.99
N TYR A 8 14.57 -20.98 45.95
CA TYR A 8 15.89 -20.69 46.48
C TYR A 8 16.93 -20.64 45.36
N ASP A 9 17.99 -19.85 45.53
CA ASP A 9 19.19 -19.92 44.68
C ASP A 9 20.09 -21.12 45.07
N ARG A 10 21.25 -21.23 44.41
CA ARG A 10 22.24 -22.28 44.69
C ARG A 10 22.83 -22.20 46.11
N ASP A 11 22.81 -21.01 46.71
CA ASP A 11 23.34 -20.71 48.04
C ASP A 11 22.25 -20.79 49.13
N LYS A 12 21.06 -21.32 48.78
CA LYS A 12 19.87 -21.45 49.64
C LYS A 12 19.25 -20.12 50.11
N ASN A 13 19.55 -19.00 49.45
CA ASN A 13 18.85 -17.75 49.72
C ASN A 13 17.48 -17.76 49.03
N LEU A 14 16.47 -17.24 49.72
CA LEU A 14 15.12 -17.11 49.17
C LEU A 14 15.14 -16.06 48.05
N ILE A 15 14.96 -16.50 46.81
CA ILE A 15 14.89 -15.61 45.63
C ILE A 15 13.45 -15.21 45.27
N GLY A 16 12.45 -15.85 45.86
CA GLY A 16 11.05 -15.48 45.71
C GLY A 16 10.08 -16.62 45.95
N TRP A 17 8.83 -16.41 45.56
CA TRP A 17 7.72 -17.36 45.68
C TRP A 17 7.22 -17.73 44.29
N GLN A 18 7.28 -19.01 43.93
CA GLN A 18 6.76 -19.52 42.67
C GLN A 18 5.32 -19.99 42.85
N ALA A 19 4.40 -19.37 42.13
CA ALA A 19 3.05 -19.89 41.94
C ALA A 19 3.01 -20.78 40.71
N ARG A 20 2.36 -21.94 40.82
CA ARG A 20 2.11 -22.90 39.72
C ARG A 20 0.62 -23.24 39.68
N VAL A 21 -0.05 -22.90 38.58
CA VAL A 21 -1.47 -23.19 38.35
C VAL A 21 -1.59 -24.36 37.38
N ILE A 22 -2.24 -25.44 37.83
CA ILE A 22 -2.56 -26.63 37.04
C ILE A 22 -4.08 -26.79 37.03
N ARG A 23 -4.70 -26.71 35.86
CA ARG A 23 -6.14 -26.91 35.62
C ARG A 23 -6.34 -27.81 34.41
N LYS A 24 -7.23 -28.80 34.52
CA LYS A 24 -7.52 -29.75 33.44
C LYS A 24 -8.05 -29.00 32.21
N GLY A 25 -7.50 -29.26 31.04
CA GLY A 25 -7.86 -28.57 29.79
C GLY A 25 -7.13 -27.24 29.55
N TYR A 26 -6.28 -26.79 30.48
CA TYR A 26 -5.46 -25.58 30.34
C TYR A 26 -3.97 -25.92 30.47
N PRO A 27 -3.07 -25.16 29.80
CA PRO A 27 -1.64 -25.34 29.97
C PRO A 27 -1.20 -24.98 31.39
N THR A 28 -0.20 -25.70 31.92
CA THR A 28 0.39 -25.38 33.22
C THR A 28 1.05 -24.01 33.17
N ARG A 29 0.68 -23.12 34.10
CA ARG A 29 1.27 -21.79 34.22
C ARG A 29 2.10 -21.69 35.48
N SER A 30 3.26 -21.05 35.40
CA SER A 30 4.02 -20.68 36.59
C SER A 30 4.68 -19.33 36.46
N LYS A 31 4.76 -18.58 37.57
CA LYS A 31 5.41 -17.28 37.65
C LYS A 31 6.01 -17.11 39.04
N THR A 32 7.19 -16.49 39.12
CA THR A 32 7.91 -16.23 40.38
C THR A 32 7.72 -14.77 40.76
N PHE A 33 7.40 -14.51 42.04
CA PHE A 33 7.17 -13.19 42.62
C PHE A 33 8.11 -12.96 43.80
N ARG A 34 8.33 -11.70 44.18
CA ARG A 34 9.12 -11.40 45.37
C ARG A 34 8.33 -11.68 46.65
N GLY A 35 7.03 -11.39 46.66
CA GLY A 35 6.14 -11.63 47.80
C GLY A 35 5.24 -12.86 47.64
N LYS A 36 5.00 -13.59 48.74
CA LYS A 36 4.05 -14.72 48.78
C LYS A 36 2.62 -14.27 48.42
N LYS A 37 2.19 -13.13 48.96
CA LYS A 37 0.85 -12.56 48.75
C LYS A 37 0.59 -12.20 47.28
N GLU A 38 1.60 -11.71 46.58
CA GLU A 38 1.53 -11.43 45.13
C GLU A 38 1.37 -12.72 44.33
N ALA A 39 2.13 -13.76 44.70
CA ALA A 39 2.02 -15.08 44.08
C ALA A 39 0.63 -15.69 44.28
N GLU A 40 0.04 -15.53 45.47
CA GLU A 40 -1.34 -15.96 45.80
C GLU A 40 -2.39 -15.20 44.99
N GLN A 41 -2.28 -13.87 44.91
CA GLN A 41 -3.22 -13.06 44.13
C GLN A 41 -3.18 -13.39 42.63
N TRP A 42 -1.98 -13.54 42.07
CA TRP A 42 -1.81 -13.95 40.67
C TRP A 42 -2.37 -15.35 40.42
N ALA A 43 -2.08 -16.31 41.31
CA ALA A 43 -2.62 -17.66 41.18
C ALA A 43 -4.17 -17.66 41.16
N ARG A 44 -4.79 -16.91 42.09
CA ARG A 44 -6.24 -16.77 42.17
C ARG A 44 -6.84 -16.09 40.94
N SER A 45 -6.19 -15.06 40.40
CA SER A 45 -6.72 -14.37 39.21
C SER A 45 -6.73 -15.31 38.00
N ILE A 46 -5.64 -16.05 37.78
CA ILE A 46 -5.53 -17.02 36.68
C ILE A 46 -6.54 -18.16 36.85
N GLU A 47 -6.68 -18.72 38.05
CA GLU A 47 -7.70 -19.74 38.31
C GLU A 47 -9.10 -19.20 38.06
N SER A 48 -9.42 -17.98 38.49
CA SER A 48 -10.72 -17.37 38.23
C SER A 48 -10.98 -17.12 36.74
N GLU A 49 -9.98 -16.70 35.97
CA GLU A 49 -10.11 -16.51 34.52
C GLU A 49 -10.33 -17.83 33.79
N MET A 50 -9.62 -18.90 34.22
CA MET A 50 -9.78 -20.24 33.66
C MET A 50 -11.16 -20.81 33.99
N ASP A 51 -11.60 -20.69 35.24
CA ASP A 51 -12.91 -21.16 35.69
C ASP A 51 -14.06 -20.42 34.97
N LYS A 52 -13.88 -19.14 34.64
CA LYS A 52 -14.84 -18.33 33.85
C LYS A 52 -14.75 -18.58 32.34
N GLY A 53 -13.79 -19.37 31.86
CA GLY A 53 -13.58 -19.63 30.44
C GLY A 53 -13.09 -18.42 29.63
N VAL A 54 -12.68 -17.33 30.28
CA VAL A 54 -12.19 -16.10 29.63
C VAL A 54 -10.67 -16.04 29.51
N TRP A 55 -9.96 -16.96 30.16
CA TRP A 55 -8.50 -17.01 30.15
C TRP A 55 -7.95 -17.13 28.74
N ARG A 56 -6.94 -16.31 28.44
CA ARG A 56 -6.16 -16.37 27.20
C ARG A 56 -4.68 -16.41 27.53
N ASP A 57 -3.92 -17.22 26.79
CA ASP A 57 -2.47 -17.27 26.97
C ASP A 57 -1.81 -16.01 26.38
N HIS A 58 -1.42 -15.10 27.27
CA HIS A 58 -0.71 -13.87 26.91
C HIS A 58 0.83 -14.02 26.87
N SER A 59 1.39 -15.18 27.22
CA SER A 59 2.85 -15.36 27.27
C SER A 59 3.54 -15.09 25.94
N ARG A 60 2.89 -15.44 24.83
CA ARG A 60 3.42 -15.14 23.50
C ARG A 60 3.45 -13.65 23.22
N ALA A 61 2.52 -12.86 23.75
CA ALA A 61 2.54 -11.41 23.60
C ALA A 61 3.65 -10.76 24.44
N GLU A 62 4.00 -11.34 25.59
CA GLU A 62 5.10 -10.86 26.44
C GLU A 62 6.48 -11.14 25.84
N THR A 63 6.64 -12.22 25.06
CA THR A 63 7.93 -12.64 24.49
C THR A 63 8.13 -12.26 23.04
N THR A 64 7.05 -12.13 22.26
CA THR A 64 7.12 -11.75 20.85
C THR A 64 7.18 -10.23 20.74
N THR A 65 8.21 -9.70 20.06
CA THR A 65 8.30 -8.27 19.76
C THR A 65 7.54 -7.90 18.50
N VAL A 66 7.32 -6.60 18.28
CA VAL A 66 6.78 -6.10 17.01
C VAL A 66 7.71 -6.48 15.84
N ALA A 67 9.03 -6.43 16.02
CA ALA A 67 9.99 -6.86 15.00
C ALA A 67 9.82 -8.34 14.64
N ASP A 68 9.68 -9.23 15.64
CA ASP A 68 9.47 -10.67 15.40
C ASP A 68 8.17 -10.93 14.64
N MET A 69 7.10 -10.23 15.04
CA MET A 69 5.80 -10.29 14.39
C MET A 69 5.89 -9.85 12.92
N LEU A 70 6.60 -8.76 12.63
CA LEU A 70 6.79 -8.26 11.27
C LEU A 70 7.68 -9.19 10.43
N ALA A 71 8.74 -9.76 11.02
CA ALA A 71 9.61 -10.73 10.36
C ALA A 71 8.84 -12.00 9.99
N ARG A 72 7.95 -12.46 10.86
CA ARG A 72 7.04 -13.56 10.56
C ARG A 72 6.12 -13.23 9.39
N TYR A 73 5.52 -12.03 9.37
CA TYR A 73 4.67 -11.59 8.27
C TYR A 73 5.42 -11.55 6.94
N GLU A 74 6.66 -11.07 6.97
CA GLU A 74 7.53 -11.00 5.81
C GLU A 74 7.86 -12.38 5.22
N ARG A 75 8.02 -13.39 6.07
CA ARG A 75 8.32 -14.76 5.66
C ARG A 75 7.08 -15.52 5.17
N GLU A 76 5.97 -15.42 5.90
CA GLU A 76 4.81 -16.31 5.72
C GLU A 76 3.71 -15.73 4.82
N VAL A 77 3.61 -14.40 4.70
CA VAL A 77 2.46 -13.76 4.03
C VAL A 77 2.89 -12.90 2.86
N LEU A 78 4.07 -12.30 2.94
CA LEU A 78 4.53 -11.37 1.93
C LEU A 78 4.94 -12.00 0.58
N PRO A 79 5.49 -13.24 0.51
CA PRO A 79 5.84 -13.87 -0.76
C PRO A 79 4.68 -13.93 -1.75
N ASP A 80 3.46 -14.16 -1.26
CA ASP A 80 2.27 -14.34 -2.09
C ASP A 80 1.56 -13.01 -2.44
N LYS A 81 2.09 -11.85 -2.00
CA LYS A 81 1.43 -10.56 -2.19
C LYS A 81 2.04 -9.74 -3.33
N LYS A 82 1.17 -9.32 -4.27
CA LYS A 82 1.47 -8.26 -5.25
C LYS A 82 1.93 -6.99 -4.51
N GLY A 83 3.05 -6.39 -4.95
CA GLY A 83 3.59 -5.17 -4.34
C GLY A 83 4.46 -5.37 -3.09
N ARG A 84 5.10 -6.53 -2.96
CA ARG A 84 6.03 -6.93 -1.90
C ARG A 84 6.98 -5.82 -1.43
N GLN A 85 7.76 -5.23 -2.33
CA GLN A 85 8.83 -4.29 -1.95
C GLN A 85 8.37 -3.03 -1.20
N GLY A 86 7.19 -2.52 -1.55
CA GLY A 86 6.60 -1.38 -0.85
C GLY A 86 6.31 -1.72 0.60
N THR A 87 5.84 -2.95 0.84
CA THR A 87 5.59 -3.49 2.17
C THR A 87 6.90 -3.81 2.90
N GLU A 88 7.90 -4.42 2.26
CA GLU A 88 9.22 -4.68 2.86
C GLU A 88 9.88 -3.38 3.36
N SER A 89 9.77 -2.30 2.57
CA SER A 89 10.28 -0.98 2.96
C SER A 89 9.59 -0.45 4.21
N LEU A 90 8.28 -0.69 4.37
CA LEU A 90 7.52 -0.30 5.55
C LEU A 90 7.84 -1.19 6.76
N ILE A 91 8.00 -2.50 6.56
CA ILE A 91 8.44 -3.44 7.59
C ILE A 91 9.77 -2.98 8.16
N LYS A 92 10.76 -2.71 7.30
CA LYS A 92 12.06 -2.21 7.72
C LYS A 92 11.95 -0.93 8.57
N ILE A 93 11.15 0.04 8.13
CA ILE A 93 10.93 1.29 8.87
C ILE A 93 10.31 1.05 10.25
N LEU A 94 9.38 0.10 10.38
CA LEU A 94 8.75 -0.23 11.66
C LEU A 94 9.70 -1.00 12.57
N THR A 95 10.42 -1.99 12.04
CA THR A 95 11.40 -2.79 12.76
C THR A 95 12.55 -1.93 13.31
N GLU A 96 13.03 -0.95 12.55
CA GLU A 96 14.10 -0.03 12.97
C GLU A 96 13.62 1.07 13.94
N SER A 97 12.31 1.19 14.17
CA SER A 97 11.75 2.19 15.08
C SER A 97 11.68 1.71 16.52
N GLU A 98 11.35 2.61 17.45
CA GLU A 98 11.13 2.29 18.86
C GLU A 98 10.07 1.19 19.04
N LEU A 99 9.05 1.16 18.18
CA LEU A 99 8.02 0.12 18.22
C LEU A 99 8.60 -1.28 17.97
N GLY A 100 9.58 -1.41 17.08
CA GLY A 100 10.13 -2.70 16.66
C GLY A 100 10.67 -3.52 17.84
N ARG A 101 11.26 -2.85 18.84
CA ARG A 101 11.85 -3.49 20.03
C ARG A 101 10.82 -3.78 21.13
N MET A 102 9.61 -3.26 21.03
CA MET A 102 8.60 -3.46 22.07
C MET A 102 8.00 -4.86 22.00
N PRO A 103 7.85 -5.55 23.14
CA PRO A 103 6.96 -6.71 23.24
C PRO A 103 5.54 -6.34 22.83
N LEU A 104 4.81 -7.27 22.20
CA LEU A 104 3.42 -7.03 21.78
C LEU A 104 2.50 -6.73 22.97
N ALA A 105 2.79 -7.28 24.16
CA ALA A 105 2.07 -6.96 25.39
C ALA A 105 2.26 -5.51 25.86
N ALA A 106 3.37 -4.87 25.50
CA ALA A 106 3.67 -3.48 25.83
C ALA A 106 3.23 -2.50 24.72
N LEU A 107 2.76 -3.00 23.58
CA LEU A 107 2.32 -2.16 22.48
C LEU A 107 0.98 -1.47 22.84
N SER A 108 1.06 -0.21 23.25
CA SER A 108 -0.09 0.60 23.66
C SER A 108 -0.52 1.60 22.58
N PRO A 109 -1.76 2.13 22.61
CA PRO A 109 -2.19 3.22 21.75
C PRO A 109 -1.27 4.45 21.86
N GLU A 110 -0.79 4.74 23.07
CA GLU A 110 0.15 5.83 23.33
C GLU A 110 1.48 5.62 22.60
N ALA A 111 2.08 4.43 22.67
CA ALA A 111 3.32 4.12 21.95
C ALA A 111 3.15 4.30 20.42
N VAL A 112 2.01 3.85 19.88
CA VAL A 112 1.71 4.01 18.45
C VAL A 112 1.49 5.49 18.07
N ALA A 113 0.83 6.28 18.93
CA ALA A 113 0.65 7.71 18.73
C ALA A 113 1.98 8.49 18.80
N THR A 114 2.84 8.16 19.76
CA THR A 114 4.18 8.72 19.88
C THR A 114 5.02 8.44 18.64
N TYR A 115 5.01 7.17 18.16
CA TYR A 115 5.65 6.82 16.88
C TYR A 115 5.09 7.65 15.71
N ARG A 116 3.77 7.80 15.60
CA ARG A 116 3.12 8.61 14.55
C ARG A 116 3.67 10.03 14.55
N ASP A 117 3.70 10.67 15.71
CA ASP A 117 4.05 12.09 15.85
C ASP A 117 5.54 12.33 15.61
N LEU A 118 6.41 11.45 16.12
CA LEU A 118 7.84 11.45 15.79
C LEU A 118 8.07 11.25 14.29
N ARG A 119 7.34 10.32 13.68
CA ARG A 119 7.52 10.00 12.26
C ARG A 119 7.11 11.14 11.34
N LEU A 120 6.04 11.87 11.69
CA LEU A 120 5.61 13.07 10.96
C LEU A 120 6.64 14.19 11.01
N LYS A 121 7.43 14.29 12.09
CA LYS A 121 8.52 15.28 12.23
C LYS A 121 9.83 14.83 11.59
N THR A 122 9.98 13.55 11.25
CA THR A 122 11.23 13.02 10.70
C THR A 122 11.49 13.55 9.29
N ILE A 123 12.72 14.01 9.03
CA ILE A 123 13.17 14.38 7.69
C ILE A 123 13.60 13.14 6.91
N SER A 124 13.00 12.94 5.73
CA SER A 124 13.36 11.87 4.81
C SER A 124 14.71 12.15 4.17
N LYS A 125 15.69 11.26 4.41
CA LYS A 125 17.03 11.30 3.78
C LYS A 125 16.99 11.37 2.25
N LYS A 126 15.94 10.82 1.63
CA LYS A 126 15.79 10.80 0.16
C LYS A 126 15.29 12.11 -0.41
N THR A 127 14.48 12.86 0.33
CA THR A 127 13.75 14.02 -0.20
C THR A 127 14.16 15.32 0.46
N GLY A 128 14.90 15.28 1.57
CA GLY A 128 15.23 16.44 2.39
C GLY A 128 14.00 17.10 3.04
N LYS A 129 12.83 16.45 3.00
CA LYS A 129 11.55 16.97 3.48
C LYS A 129 10.98 16.08 4.58
N ALA A 130 10.11 16.63 5.42
CA ALA A 130 9.33 15.85 6.38
C ALA A 130 8.60 14.69 5.70
N VAL A 131 8.54 13.54 6.38
CA VAL A 131 7.83 12.35 5.88
C VAL A 131 6.34 12.68 5.71
N SER A 132 5.78 12.32 4.55
CA SER A 132 4.39 12.64 4.26
C SER A 132 3.41 11.92 5.20
N PRO A 133 2.28 12.54 5.58
CA PRO A 133 1.23 11.90 6.38
C PRO A 133 0.76 10.56 5.78
N GLN A 134 0.70 10.47 4.45
CA GLN A 134 0.31 9.26 3.73
C GLN A 134 1.32 8.12 3.94
N THR A 135 2.62 8.42 3.98
CA THR A 135 3.66 7.42 4.27
C THR A 135 3.51 6.86 5.68
N VAL A 136 3.29 7.72 6.68
CA VAL A 136 3.04 7.29 8.08
C VAL A 136 1.76 6.47 8.17
N ARG A 137 0.69 6.91 7.49
CA ARG A 137 -0.58 6.17 7.41
C ARG A 137 -0.39 4.76 6.86
N HIS A 138 0.43 4.58 5.82
CA HIS A 138 0.71 3.26 5.26
C HIS A 138 1.47 2.35 6.24
N ALA A 139 2.45 2.88 6.97
CA ALA A 139 3.16 2.12 8.00
C ALA A 139 2.20 1.66 9.11
N LEU A 140 1.39 2.58 9.64
CA LEU A 140 0.39 2.27 10.69
C LEU A 140 -0.69 1.30 10.21
N SER A 141 -1.13 1.41 8.95
CA SER A 141 -2.10 0.48 8.37
C SER A 141 -1.51 -0.91 8.18
N LEU A 142 -0.21 -1.01 7.85
CA LEU A 142 0.50 -2.27 7.84
C LEU A 142 0.58 -2.86 9.25
N LEU A 143 1.06 -2.09 10.23
CA LEU A 143 1.16 -2.54 11.62
C LEU A 143 -0.19 -3.06 12.13
N SER A 144 -1.26 -2.28 11.94
CA SER A 144 -2.62 -2.68 12.33
C SER A 144 -3.05 -4.01 11.70
N ARG A 145 -2.75 -4.22 10.40
CA ARG A 145 -3.07 -5.47 9.71
C ARG A 145 -2.31 -6.65 10.29
N VAL A 146 -1.01 -6.48 10.55
CA VAL A 146 -0.16 -7.56 11.08
C VAL A 146 -0.56 -7.89 12.53
N VAL A 147 -0.88 -6.90 13.35
CA VAL A 147 -1.41 -7.12 14.71
C VAL A 147 -2.72 -7.90 14.66
N ASN A 148 -3.65 -7.53 13.78
CA ASN A 148 -4.90 -8.28 13.61
C ASN A 148 -4.65 -9.73 13.17
N LEU A 149 -3.71 -9.96 12.25
CA LEU A 149 -3.31 -11.30 11.84
C LEU A 149 -2.73 -12.09 13.01
N ALA A 150 -1.84 -11.47 13.80
CA ALA A 150 -1.20 -12.08 14.94
C ALA A 150 -2.24 -12.54 16.00
N MET A 151 -3.24 -11.69 16.24
CA MET A 151 -4.33 -12.00 17.17
C MET A 151 -5.26 -13.11 16.66
N LYS A 152 -5.61 -13.09 15.36
CA LYS A 152 -6.63 -13.99 14.79
C LYS A 152 -6.07 -15.35 14.38
N GLU A 153 -4.89 -15.38 13.78
CA GLU A 153 -4.37 -16.57 13.11
C GLU A 153 -3.10 -17.11 13.78
N TRP A 154 -2.32 -16.25 14.44
CA TRP A 154 -1.10 -16.70 15.11
C TRP A 154 -1.27 -17.03 16.58
N GLY A 155 -2.48 -16.88 17.13
CA GLY A 155 -2.76 -17.19 18.53
C GLY A 155 -1.98 -16.32 19.50
N ILE A 156 -1.77 -15.04 19.18
CA ILE A 156 -1.10 -14.06 20.05
C ILE A 156 -2.14 -13.02 20.50
N PRO A 157 -2.94 -13.31 21.55
CA PRO A 157 -3.96 -12.38 22.02
C PRO A 157 -3.33 -11.21 22.77
N LEU A 158 -3.74 -9.98 22.41
CA LEU A 158 -3.42 -8.76 23.15
C LEU A 158 -4.59 -8.43 24.08
N ALA A 159 -4.29 -8.08 25.35
CA ALA A 159 -5.30 -7.86 26.39
C ALA A 159 -6.33 -6.79 26.03
N HIS A 160 -5.89 -5.70 25.39
CA HIS A 160 -6.74 -4.57 25.00
C HIS A 160 -7.03 -4.54 23.49
N GLY A 161 -6.78 -5.66 22.80
CA GLY A 161 -6.95 -5.76 21.36
C GLY A 161 -5.89 -4.98 20.57
N ASN A 162 -6.25 -4.52 19.37
CA ASN A 162 -5.33 -3.85 18.47
C ASN A 162 -5.16 -2.37 18.84
N PRO A 163 -3.98 -1.92 19.27
CA PRO A 163 -3.76 -0.53 19.66
C PRO A 163 -3.82 0.46 18.48
N CYS A 164 -3.59 -0.01 17.26
CA CYS A 164 -3.56 0.85 16.07
C CYS A 164 -4.95 1.39 15.67
N VAL A 165 -6.04 0.74 16.10
CA VAL A 165 -7.41 1.22 15.81
C VAL A 165 -7.89 2.25 16.84
N GLN A 166 -7.17 2.39 17.96
CA GLN A 166 -7.51 3.30 19.06
C GLN A 166 -6.83 4.67 18.91
N ILE A 167 -6.13 4.91 17.79
CA ILE A 167 -5.45 6.17 17.53
C ILE A 167 -6.06 6.91 16.34
N LYS A 168 -5.98 8.24 16.38
CA LYS A 168 -6.29 9.07 15.21
C LYS A 168 -5.19 8.90 14.15
N MET A 169 -5.59 8.37 13.00
CA MET A 169 -4.67 8.24 11.86
C MET A 169 -4.30 9.61 11.28
N PRO A 170 -3.10 9.77 10.69
CA PRO A 170 -2.76 10.96 9.94
C PRO A 170 -3.79 11.27 8.86
N ALA A 171 -3.98 12.57 8.60
CA ALA A 171 -4.85 13.03 7.55
C ALA A 171 -4.46 12.41 6.22
N GLN A 172 -5.46 11.93 5.48
CA GLN A 172 -5.24 11.41 4.14
C GLN A 172 -4.77 12.55 3.23
N ALA A 173 -3.76 12.28 2.40
CA ALA A 173 -3.32 13.26 1.42
C ALA A 173 -4.50 13.61 0.49
N LYS A 174 -4.67 14.90 0.20
CA LYS A 174 -5.63 15.33 -0.82
C LYS A 174 -5.28 14.66 -2.15
N SER A 175 -6.32 14.22 -2.86
CA SER A 175 -6.16 13.76 -4.23
C SER A 175 -5.63 14.91 -5.08
N ARG A 176 -4.85 14.57 -6.10
CA ARG A 176 -4.26 15.55 -7.02
C ARG A 176 -5.21 15.76 -8.19
N ASP A 177 -5.63 17.00 -8.42
CA ASP A 177 -6.57 17.40 -9.48
C ASP A 177 -5.91 18.19 -10.62
N ARG A 178 -4.62 17.95 -10.86
CA ARG A 178 -3.87 18.56 -11.96
C ARG A 178 -4.39 18.06 -13.30
N ARG A 179 -4.85 18.98 -14.14
CA ARG A 179 -5.28 18.79 -15.55
C ARG A 179 -4.40 19.59 -16.49
N LEU A 180 -4.32 19.22 -17.77
CA LEU A 180 -3.68 20.08 -18.78
C LEU A 180 -4.50 21.37 -18.96
N ILE A 181 -3.84 22.53 -18.99
CA ILE A 181 -4.49 23.85 -19.04
C ILE A 181 -4.05 24.57 -20.32
N ASP A 182 -4.95 25.34 -20.93
CA ASP A 182 -4.67 26.17 -22.11
C ASP A 182 -3.95 25.39 -23.22
N ASP A 183 -2.74 25.83 -23.58
CA ASP A 183 -1.90 25.27 -24.64
C ASP A 183 -0.85 24.26 -24.10
N GLU A 184 -0.96 23.80 -22.85
CA GLU A 184 0.01 22.87 -22.25
C GLU A 184 0.09 21.53 -22.99
N GLU A 185 -1.01 21.02 -23.55
CA GLU A 185 -0.95 19.79 -24.36
C GLU A 185 -0.08 20.00 -25.60
N GLU A 186 -0.29 21.09 -26.32
CA GLU A 186 0.46 21.40 -27.53
C GLU A 186 1.95 21.59 -27.22
N LYS A 187 2.28 22.40 -26.21
CA LYS A 187 3.65 22.62 -25.73
C LYS A 187 4.31 21.32 -25.28
N LEU A 188 3.58 20.47 -24.54
CA LEU A 188 4.08 19.18 -24.11
C LEU A 188 4.40 18.28 -25.30
N LEU A 189 3.51 18.19 -26.28
CA LEU A 189 3.69 17.34 -27.45
C LEU A 189 4.81 17.82 -28.36
N ALA A 190 4.98 19.14 -28.51
CA ALA A 190 6.13 19.75 -29.19
C ALA A 190 7.44 19.39 -28.47
N ALA A 191 7.48 19.57 -27.14
CA ALA A 191 8.64 19.19 -26.33
C ALA A 191 8.94 17.68 -26.35
N CYS A 192 7.91 16.83 -26.50
CA CYS A 192 8.08 15.40 -26.68
C CYS A 192 8.65 15.03 -28.05
N ALA A 193 8.38 15.80 -29.11
CA ALA A 193 8.93 15.58 -30.44
C ALA A 193 10.46 15.81 -30.47
N GLU A 194 10.97 16.73 -29.65
CA GLU A 194 12.41 16.97 -29.48
C GLU A 194 13.12 15.96 -28.55
N ALA A 195 12.39 15.03 -27.95
CA ALA A 195 12.97 14.10 -26.99
C ALA A 195 13.78 13.00 -27.69
N ARG A 196 14.97 12.69 -27.15
CA ARG A 196 15.80 11.55 -27.62
C ARG A 196 15.07 10.21 -27.62
N ASN A 197 14.11 10.03 -26.71
CA ASN A 197 13.28 8.82 -26.67
C ASN A 197 12.09 9.02 -27.63
N ALA A 198 12.20 8.46 -28.84
CA ALA A 198 11.16 8.54 -29.87
C ALA A 198 9.79 8.00 -29.42
N TRP A 199 9.77 7.12 -28.42
CA TRP A 199 8.53 6.58 -27.85
C TRP A 199 7.78 7.57 -26.97
N LEU A 200 8.41 8.67 -26.52
CA LEU A 200 7.79 9.59 -25.56
C LEU A 200 6.51 10.21 -26.10
N ARG A 201 6.56 10.82 -27.28
CA ARG A 201 5.41 11.50 -27.87
C ARG A 201 4.23 10.54 -28.11
N PRO A 202 4.41 9.38 -28.76
CA PRO A 202 3.35 8.39 -28.92
C PRO A 202 2.74 7.92 -27.59
N VAL A 203 3.58 7.65 -26.59
CA VAL A 203 3.13 7.18 -25.26
C VAL A 203 2.31 8.25 -24.55
N VAL A 204 2.69 9.52 -24.64
CA VAL A 204 1.93 10.64 -24.05
C VAL A 204 0.57 10.79 -24.71
N ILE A 205 0.50 10.76 -26.05
CA ILE A 205 -0.77 10.80 -26.79
C ILE A 205 -1.64 9.62 -26.36
N PHE A 206 -1.08 8.40 -26.39
CA PHE A 206 -1.82 7.19 -26.05
C PHE A 206 -2.35 7.21 -24.61
N ALA A 207 -1.58 7.74 -23.65
CA ALA A 207 -2.01 7.87 -22.26
C ALA A 207 -3.18 8.86 -22.09
N ILE A 208 -3.18 9.98 -22.81
CA ILE A 208 -4.26 10.99 -22.80
C ILE A 208 -5.54 10.43 -23.46
N GLU A 209 -5.41 9.59 -24.48
CA GLU A 209 -6.55 9.10 -25.25
C GLU A 209 -7.23 7.86 -24.64
N THR A 210 -6.51 7.05 -23.86
CA THR A 210 -7.01 5.74 -23.38
C THR A 210 -7.31 5.67 -21.88
N ALA A 211 -6.82 6.66 -21.11
CA ALA A 211 -6.84 6.64 -19.65
C ALA A 211 -6.20 5.39 -19.02
N MET A 212 -5.40 4.61 -19.76
CA MET A 212 -4.75 3.41 -19.24
C MET A 212 -3.74 3.76 -18.13
N ARG A 213 -3.48 2.80 -17.23
CA ARG A 213 -2.41 2.97 -16.23
C ARG A 213 -1.07 2.88 -16.93
N ALA A 214 -0.08 3.63 -16.45
CA ALA A 214 1.26 3.60 -17.04
C ALA A 214 1.88 2.19 -17.10
N GLY A 215 1.63 1.34 -16.09
CA GLY A 215 2.08 -0.05 -16.11
C GLY A 215 1.24 -0.98 -16.99
N GLU A 216 0.07 -0.57 -17.48
CA GLU A 216 -0.68 -1.28 -18.52
C GLU A 216 -0.15 -0.90 -19.91
N ILE A 217 0.35 0.34 -20.08
CA ILE A 217 0.93 0.83 -21.34
C ILE A 217 2.38 0.34 -21.50
N LEU A 218 3.18 0.44 -20.44
CA LEU A 218 4.64 0.30 -20.50
C LEU A 218 5.14 -0.85 -19.65
N GLU A 219 6.20 -1.49 -20.15
CA GLU A 219 6.96 -2.46 -19.36
C GLU A 219 7.55 -1.76 -18.13
N LYS A 220 7.46 -2.43 -16.98
CA LYS A 220 7.96 -1.91 -15.72
C LYS A 220 8.82 -2.94 -15.02
N TRP A 221 10.00 -2.49 -14.58
CA TRP A 221 10.93 -3.28 -13.80
C TRP A 221 11.00 -2.78 -12.37
N GLU A 222 11.35 -3.66 -11.45
CA GLU A 222 11.55 -3.32 -10.05
C GLU A 222 12.80 -4.03 -9.52
N LEU A 223 13.67 -3.29 -8.82
CA LEU A 223 14.91 -3.86 -8.27
C LEU A 223 14.61 -4.57 -6.95
N ASN A 224 14.81 -5.88 -6.89
CA ASN A 224 14.81 -6.61 -5.63
C ASN A 224 16.10 -6.30 -4.88
N LYS A 225 15.97 -5.57 -3.77
CA LYS A 225 17.14 -5.10 -2.99
C LYS A 225 17.83 -6.20 -2.19
N LYS A 226 17.17 -7.34 -1.96
CA LYS A 226 17.75 -8.45 -1.20
C LYS A 226 18.62 -9.33 -2.09
N THR A 227 18.12 -9.63 -3.29
CA THR A 227 18.81 -10.48 -4.26
C THR A 227 19.66 -9.69 -5.25
N GLY A 228 19.44 -8.37 -5.37
CA GLY A 228 20.05 -7.53 -6.41
C GLY A 228 19.44 -7.72 -7.80
N SER A 229 18.47 -8.63 -7.96
CA SER A 229 17.87 -8.95 -9.26
C SER A 229 16.85 -7.90 -9.71
N GLN A 230 16.76 -7.67 -11.02
CA GLN A 230 15.65 -6.91 -11.60
C GLN A 230 14.48 -7.85 -11.88
N GLU A 231 13.33 -7.53 -11.32
CA GLU A 231 12.10 -8.30 -11.47
C GLU A 231 11.13 -7.53 -12.37
N LYS A 232 10.62 -8.20 -13.40
CA LYS A 232 9.62 -7.61 -14.28
C LYS A 232 8.26 -7.57 -13.56
N LYS A 233 7.70 -6.37 -13.41
CA LYS A 233 6.44 -6.10 -12.70
C LYS A 233 5.24 -6.00 -13.64
N SER A 234 5.48 -5.55 -14.86
CA SER A 234 4.51 -5.57 -15.95
C SER A 234 5.24 -5.70 -17.27
N ILE A 235 4.66 -6.42 -18.21
CA ILE A 235 5.16 -6.56 -19.58
C ILE A 235 4.78 -5.38 -20.48
N GLY A 236 3.85 -4.51 -20.04
CA GLY A 236 3.27 -3.45 -20.87
C GLY A 236 2.36 -4.00 -21.97
N LEU A 237 1.77 -3.12 -22.77
CA LEU A 237 0.83 -3.48 -23.83
C LEU A 237 1.55 -4.23 -24.95
N GLN A 238 1.02 -5.38 -25.37
CA GLN A 238 1.53 -6.20 -26.47
C GLN A 238 0.72 -5.98 -27.76
N TRP A 239 1.36 -6.18 -28.91
CA TRP A 239 0.65 -6.10 -30.20
C TRP A 239 -0.43 -7.16 -30.35
N SER A 240 -0.26 -8.34 -29.74
CA SER A 240 -1.29 -9.39 -29.69
C SER A 240 -2.55 -8.98 -28.92
N GLU A 241 -2.45 -7.95 -28.08
CA GLU A 241 -3.56 -7.42 -27.29
C GLU A 241 -4.30 -6.29 -28.02
N VAL A 242 -3.81 -5.84 -29.17
CA VAL A 242 -4.37 -4.71 -29.93
C VAL A 242 -5.06 -5.19 -31.20
N ASP A 243 -6.34 -4.87 -31.32
CA ASP A 243 -7.12 -5.02 -32.55
C ASP A 243 -7.41 -3.62 -33.12
N LEU A 244 -6.64 -3.22 -34.13
CA LEU A 244 -6.80 -1.90 -34.79
C LEU A 244 -8.06 -1.84 -35.66
N LYS A 245 -8.55 -2.97 -36.18
CA LYS A 245 -9.80 -3.00 -36.97
C LYS A 245 -11.00 -2.71 -36.09
N LYS A 246 -11.04 -3.33 -34.90
CA LYS A 246 -12.08 -3.06 -33.88
C LYS A 246 -11.79 -1.81 -33.05
N ARG A 247 -10.59 -1.23 -33.17
CA ARG A 247 -10.08 -0.13 -32.34
C ARG A 247 -10.20 -0.45 -30.85
N THR A 248 -9.63 -1.58 -30.43
CA THR A 248 -9.66 -2.04 -29.04
C THR A 248 -8.30 -2.56 -28.58
N ALA A 249 -7.98 -2.36 -27.30
CA ALA A 249 -6.86 -2.99 -26.62
C ALA A 249 -7.37 -3.86 -25.46
N HIS A 250 -7.12 -5.16 -25.49
CA HIS A 250 -7.53 -6.11 -24.46
C HIS A 250 -6.45 -6.26 -23.39
N LEU A 251 -6.79 -5.98 -22.13
CA LEU A 251 -5.87 -6.08 -20.99
C LEU A 251 -6.23 -7.35 -20.20
N PRO A 252 -5.48 -8.46 -20.35
CA PRO A 252 -5.84 -9.76 -19.77
C PRO A 252 -5.64 -9.80 -18.24
N GLU A 253 -4.59 -9.15 -17.75
CA GLU A 253 -4.36 -8.96 -16.32
C GLU A 253 -4.11 -7.48 -16.01
N THR A 254 -4.93 -6.94 -15.10
CA THR A 254 -4.71 -5.58 -14.58
C THR A 254 -4.22 -5.65 -13.14
N LYS A 255 -3.67 -4.53 -12.64
CA LYS A 255 -3.29 -4.37 -11.22
C LYS A 255 -4.41 -4.76 -10.22
N ASN A 256 -5.64 -4.77 -10.70
CA ASN A 256 -6.86 -5.03 -9.93
C ASN A 256 -7.40 -6.46 -10.06
N GLY A 257 -6.82 -7.29 -10.94
CA GLY A 257 -7.23 -8.69 -11.16
C GLY A 257 -8.26 -8.89 -12.27
N ASP A 258 -8.95 -7.84 -12.69
CA ASP A 258 -10.03 -7.95 -13.68
C ASP A 258 -9.50 -7.62 -15.07
N ALA A 259 -9.77 -8.51 -16.03
CA ALA A 259 -9.53 -8.26 -17.45
C ALA A 259 -10.48 -7.16 -17.95
N ARG A 260 -10.02 -6.31 -18.88
CA ARG A 260 -10.90 -5.34 -19.54
C ARG A 260 -10.42 -4.98 -20.94
N THR A 261 -11.37 -4.61 -21.78
CA THR A 261 -11.08 -4.10 -23.12
C THR A 261 -11.24 -2.58 -23.14
N VAL A 262 -10.19 -1.88 -23.56
CA VAL A 262 -10.15 -0.42 -23.66
C VAL A 262 -10.44 -0.01 -25.11
N PRO A 263 -11.46 0.82 -25.37
CA PRO A 263 -11.68 1.37 -26.70
C PRO A 263 -10.59 2.38 -27.05
N LEU A 264 -10.17 2.38 -28.32
CA LEU A 264 -9.17 3.30 -28.85
C LEU A 264 -9.89 4.41 -29.64
N SER A 265 -9.63 5.67 -29.26
CA SER A 265 -10.06 6.80 -30.08
C SER A 265 -9.38 6.77 -31.45
N SER A 266 -9.91 7.48 -32.44
CA SER A 266 -9.26 7.59 -33.75
C SER A 266 -7.82 8.10 -33.64
N ARG A 267 -7.54 9.02 -32.70
CA ARG A 267 -6.19 9.53 -32.44
C ARG A 267 -5.28 8.48 -31.79
N ALA A 268 -5.80 7.67 -30.87
CA ALA A 268 -5.04 6.55 -30.30
C ALA A 268 -4.72 5.50 -31.37
N ALA A 269 -5.70 5.11 -32.19
CA ALA A 269 -5.52 4.15 -33.28
C ALA A 269 -4.50 4.64 -34.31
N ALA A 270 -4.63 5.88 -34.80
CA ALA A 270 -3.67 6.48 -35.73
C ALA A 270 -2.26 6.57 -35.12
N THR A 271 -2.16 6.86 -33.81
CA THR A 271 -0.86 6.86 -33.11
C THR A 271 -0.23 5.48 -33.15
N LEU A 272 -1.00 4.40 -32.93
CA LEU A 272 -0.50 3.03 -32.99
C LEU A 272 -0.16 2.59 -34.42
N GLU A 273 -0.97 2.96 -35.41
CA GLU A 273 -0.73 2.63 -36.82
C GLU A 273 0.61 3.16 -37.34
N ALA A 274 1.01 4.34 -36.85
CA ALA A 274 2.29 4.97 -37.19
C ALA A 274 3.52 4.36 -36.48
N LEU A 275 3.33 3.42 -35.55
CA LEU A 275 4.44 2.81 -34.79
C LEU A 275 5.06 1.63 -35.53
N PRO A 276 6.38 1.42 -35.38
CA PRO A 276 7.00 0.18 -35.83
C PRO A 276 6.52 -1.00 -34.98
N ARG A 277 6.50 -2.19 -35.59
CA ARG A 277 6.20 -3.44 -34.89
C ARG A 277 7.48 -3.99 -34.28
N ASN A 278 7.61 -3.86 -32.96
CA ASN A 278 8.78 -4.37 -32.24
C ASN A 278 8.78 -5.91 -32.27
N LEU A 279 9.97 -6.51 -32.46
CA LEU A 279 10.16 -7.96 -32.54
C LEU A 279 9.84 -8.67 -31.22
N ASP A 280 9.96 -7.98 -30.10
CA ASP A 280 9.66 -8.50 -28.76
C ASP A 280 8.16 -8.48 -28.41
N GLY A 281 7.30 -8.10 -29.37
CA GLY A 281 5.85 -8.05 -29.22
C GLY A 281 5.32 -6.79 -28.56
N ARG A 282 6.16 -5.97 -27.92
CA ARG A 282 5.70 -4.77 -27.19
C ARG A 282 5.17 -3.71 -28.16
N VAL A 283 4.07 -3.04 -27.80
CA VAL A 283 3.59 -1.88 -28.56
C VAL A 283 4.57 -0.71 -28.46
N PHE A 284 5.07 -0.44 -27.25
CA PHE A 284 6.05 0.59 -26.99
C PHE A 284 7.38 -0.05 -26.57
N GLY A 285 8.42 0.11 -27.39
CA GLY A 285 9.76 -0.46 -27.19
C GLY A 285 10.58 0.29 -26.12
N THR A 286 9.98 0.58 -24.97
CA THR A 286 10.59 1.36 -23.90
C THR A 286 10.02 0.97 -22.53
N THR A 287 10.67 1.44 -21.46
CA THR A 287 10.25 1.16 -20.07
C THR A 287 9.55 2.36 -19.44
N TYR A 288 8.77 2.09 -18.40
CA TYR A 288 8.17 3.13 -17.55
C TYR A 288 9.23 4.10 -17.02
N GLU A 289 10.37 3.60 -16.54
CA GLU A 289 11.45 4.41 -16.01
C GLU A 289 12.04 5.34 -17.07
N GLY A 290 12.24 4.83 -18.29
CA GLY A 290 12.71 5.60 -19.44
C GLY A 290 11.74 6.73 -19.81
N ILE A 291 10.45 6.43 -19.89
CA ILE A 291 9.40 7.43 -20.15
C ILE A 291 9.29 8.44 -19.01
N HIS A 292 9.32 8.01 -17.76
CA HIS A 292 9.20 8.90 -16.61
C HIS A 292 10.29 9.98 -16.63
N GLN A 293 11.55 9.59 -16.85
CA GLN A 293 12.66 10.55 -16.93
C GLN A 293 12.55 11.47 -18.15
N ALA A 294 12.15 10.92 -19.30
CA ALA A 294 11.96 11.70 -20.53
C ALA A 294 10.80 12.71 -20.40
N PHE A 295 9.70 12.30 -19.78
CA PHE A 295 8.52 13.13 -19.51
C PHE A 295 8.84 14.31 -18.58
N VAL A 296 9.59 14.07 -17.50
CA VAL A 296 10.05 15.15 -16.60
C VAL A 296 10.88 16.18 -17.36
N ARG A 297 11.77 15.74 -18.25
CA ARG A 297 12.56 16.66 -19.10
C ARG A 297 11.69 17.42 -20.10
N ALA A 298 10.71 16.76 -20.72
CA ALA A 298 9.77 17.40 -21.64
C ALA A 298 8.94 18.47 -20.93
N CYS A 299 8.41 18.19 -19.73
CA CYS A 299 7.69 19.19 -18.94
C CYS A 299 8.57 20.40 -18.61
N ARG A 300 9.84 20.19 -18.24
CA ARG A 300 10.79 21.29 -17.98
C ARG A 300 11.02 22.14 -19.23
N ARG A 301 11.19 21.52 -20.40
CA ARG A 301 11.37 22.20 -21.68
C ARG A 301 10.13 23.02 -22.07
N ALA A 302 8.95 22.45 -21.87
CA ALA A 302 7.67 23.12 -22.12
C ALA A 302 7.28 24.14 -21.04
N ALA A 303 8.14 24.39 -20.04
CA ALA A 303 7.87 25.22 -18.86
C ALA A 303 6.60 24.82 -18.07
N ILE A 304 6.18 23.55 -18.17
CA ILE A 304 4.99 23.02 -17.50
C ILE A 304 5.34 22.72 -16.05
N LYS A 305 4.63 23.39 -15.14
CA LYS A 305 4.84 23.25 -13.69
C LYS A 305 3.92 22.18 -13.13
N ASP A 306 4.52 21.36 -12.26
CA ASP A 306 3.82 20.37 -11.45
C ASP A 306 2.85 19.53 -12.29
N LEU A 307 3.35 18.83 -13.31
CA LEU A 307 2.63 17.82 -14.08
C LEU A 307 3.39 16.48 -13.98
N ARG A 308 2.66 15.39 -13.73
CA ARG A 308 3.20 14.03 -13.66
C ARG A 308 2.60 13.19 -14.77
N PHE A 309 3.32 12.15 -15.20
CA PHE A 309 2.80 11.24 -16.22
C PHE A 309 1.45 10.61 -15.83
N HIS A 310 1.24 10.33 -14.54
CA HIS A 310 -0.03 9.79 -14.06
C HIS A 310 -1.19 10.80 -14.13
N ASP A 311 -0.91 12.10 -14.18
CA ASP A 311 -1.94 13.13 -14.35
C ASP A 311 -2.57 13.05 -15.75
N LEU A 312 -1.88 12.46 -16.74
CA LEU A 312 -2.47 12.22 -18.07
C LEU A 312 -3.67 11.27 -18.01
N ARG A 313 -3.65 10.28 -17.09
CA ARG A 313 -4.81 9.42 -16.84
C ARG A 313 -5.94 10.20 -16.16
N HIS A 314 -5.61 11.18 -15.30
CA HIS A 314 -6.61 12.09 -14.73
C HIS A 314 -7.27 12.92 -15.83
N GLU A 315 -6.46 13.52 -16.70
CA GLU A 315 -6.93 14.30 -17.84
C GLU A 315 -7.84 13.46 -18.76
N ALA A 316 -7.38 12.28 -19.16
CA ALA A 316 -8.14 11.35 -19.98
C ALA A 316 -9.50 10.99 -19.36
N THR A 317 -9.53 10.73 -18.04
CA THR A 317 -10.77 10.40 -17.33
C THR A 317 -11.73 11.59 -17.31
N SER A 318 -11.24 12.81 -17.08
CA SER A 318 -12.05 14.03 -17.16
C SER A 318 -12.64 14.23 -18.55
N ARG A 319 -11.85 14.03 -19.61
CA ARG A 319 -12.30 14.15 -21.01
C ARG A 319 -13.40 13.15 -21.37
N LEU A 320 -13.39 11.96 -20.79
CA LEU A 320 -14.48 11.00 -21.01
C LEU A 320 -15.80 11.54 -20.46
N PHE A 321 -15.80 12.16 -19.27
CA PHE A 321 -17.00 12.80 -18.73
C PHE A 321 -17.44 14.01 -19.56
N GLU A 322 -16.49 14.82 -20.04
CA GLU A 322 -16.79 15.96 -20.92
C GLU A 322 -17.39 15.53 -22.26
N LYS A 323 -17.02 14.34 -22.75
CA LYS A 323 -17.63 13.69 -23.93
C LYS A 323 -19.00 13.08 -23.65
N GLY A 324 -19.53 13.20 -22.43
CA GLY A 324 -20.87 12.74 -22.05
C GLY A 324 -20.95 11.27 -21.63
N PHE A 325 -19.83 10.55 -21.47
CA PHE A 325 -19.85 9.18 -20.98
C PHE A 325 -20.38 9.13 -19.54
N ASN A 326 -21.22 8.13 -19.25
CA ASN A 326 -21.76 7.94 -17.92
C ASN A 326 -20.72 7.28 -16.98
N PRO A 327 -20.89 7.36 -15.66
CA PRO A 327 -19.92 6.81 -14.71
C PRO A 327 -19.63 5.31 -14.87
N MET A 328 -20.59 4.51 -15.33
CA MET A 328 -20.40 3.07 -15.55
C MET A 328 -19.49 2.82 -16.76
N GLU A 329 -19.72 3.53 -17.87
CA GLU A 329 -18.88 3.45 -19.07
C GLU A 329 -17.46 3.91 -18.77
N VAL A 330 -17.31 5.05 -18.08
CA VAL A 330 -15.99 5.55 -17.67
C VAL A 330 -15.30 4.54 -16.75
N SER A 331 -16.03 3.92 -15.81
CA SER A 331 -15.48 2.89 -14.93
C SER A 331 -14.99 1.67 -15.72
N ALA A 332 -15.74 1.23 -16.73
CA ALA A 332 -15.36 0.11 -17.60
C ALA A 332 -14.09 0.42 -18.41
N ILE A 333 -13.99 1.62 -18.99
CA ILE A 333 -12.82 2.05 -19.78
C ILE A 333 -11.58 2.18 -18.88
N THR A 334 -11.72 2.95 -17.81
CA THR A 334 -10.60 3.31 -16.92
C THR A 334 -10.21 2.17 -15.98
N GLY A 335 -11.10 1.23 -15.67
CA GLY A 335 -10.87 0.13 -14.73
C GLY A 335 -10.81 0.58 -13.27
N HIS A 336 -11.66 1.52 -12.86
CA HIS A 336 -11.86 1.86 -11.44
C HIS A 336 -12.71 0.80 -10.75
N LYS A 337 -12.36 0.42 -9.51
CA LYS A 337 -13.10 -0.63 -8.77
C LYS A 337 -14.40 -0.14 -8.17
N THR A 338 -14.45 1.13 -7.77
CA THR A 338 -15.64 1.73 -7.15
C THR A 338 -15.96 3.05 -7.83
N LEU A 339 -17.25 3.31 -8.03
CA LEU A 339 -17.73 4.58 -8.60
C LEU A 339 -17.39 5.78 -7.71
N GLN A 340 -17.17 5.57 -6.42
CA GLN A 340 -16.70 6.61 -5.50
C GLN A 340 -15.36 7.22 -5.95
N MET A 341 -14.49 6.43 -6.61
CA MET A 341 -13.23 6.95 -7.17
C MET A 341 -13.48 7.92 -8.33
N LEU A 342 -14.64 7.84 -8.98
CA LEU A 342 -15.03 8.68 -10.12
C LEU A 342 -15.76 9.97 -9.69
N LYS A 343 -16.24 10.06 -8.45
CA LYS A 343 -17.02 11.21 -7.94
C LYS A 343 -16.35 12.57 -8.18
N ARG A 344 -15.03 12.61 -8.18
CA ARG A 344 -14.20 13.82 -8.41
C ARG A 344 -14.18 14.30 -9.86
N TYR A 345 -14.60 13.49 -10.83
CA TYR A 345 -14.68 13.90 -12.23
C TYR A 345 -16.13 14.23 -12.63
N THR A 346 -17.10 13.81 -11.84
CA THR A 346 -18.52 14.06 -12.05
C THR A 346 -18.96 15.41 -11.48
N HIS A 347 -18.07 16.42 -11.46
CA HIS A 347 -18.47 17.78 -11.12
C HIS A 347 -19.31 18.33 -12.26
N LEU A 348 -20.55 17.85 -12.33
CA LEU A 348 -21.60 18.33 -13.19
C LEU A 348 -21.83 19.78 -12.76
N ARG A 349 -21.53 20.72 -13.65
CA ARG A 349 -21.89 22.12 -13.45
C ARG A 349 -23.42 22.19 -13.40
N ALA A 350 -23.98 22.94 -12.46
CA ALA A 350 -25.42 23.03 -12.29
C ALA A 350 -26.09 23.57 -13.57
N GLU A 351 -25.39 24.42 -14.31
CA GLU A 351 -25.77 24.98 -15.60
C GLU A 351 -25.88 23.90 -16.70
N ASP A 352 -25.00 22.90 -16.69
CA ASP A 352 -25.06 21.78 -17.63
C ASP A 352 -26.21 20.82 -17.30
N LEU A 353 -26.58 20.72 -16.02
CA LEU A 353 -27.75 19.96 -15.58
C LEU A 353 -29.04 20.69 -15.92
N ALA A 354 -29.09 22.02 -15.74
CA ALA A 354 -30.25 22.83 -16.12
C ALA A 354 -30.59 22.68 -17.60
N LYS A 355 -29.59 22.75 -18.50
CA LYS A 355 -29.77 22.51 -19.94
C LYS A 355 -30.35 21.13 -20.28
N ARG A 356 -30.16 20.13 -19.41
CA ARG A 356 -30.67 18.77 -19.60
C ARG A 356 -32.07 18.57 -19.00
N MET A 357 -32.54 19.49 -18.16
CA MET A 357 -33.83 19.39 -17.49
C MET A 357 -34.98 20.03 -18.29
N GLY A 358 -34.68 20.77 -19.35
CA GLY A 358 -35.67 21.49 -20.17
C GLY A 358 -35.36 22.97 -20.22
#